data_AF-A0AAU8EZ41-F1
#
_entry.id   AF-A0AAU8EZ41-F1
#
_cell.length_a   1.000
_cell.length_b   1.000
_cell.length_c   1.000
_cell.angle_alpha   90.00
_cell.angle_beta   90.00
_cell.angle_gamma   90.00
#
_symmetry.space_group_name_H-M   'P 1'
#
loop_
_entity.id
_entity.type
_entity.pdbx_description
1 polymer ?
#
loop_
_entity_poly.entity_id
_entity_poly.type
_entity_poly.pdbx_seq_one_letter_code
_entity_poly.pdbx_strand_id
1 'polypeptide(L)'
;MNHPTSEQISLDRSTTPRDDVIIARGISKRFGGVLALDSVDVSVQRGHVHALVGENGAGKSTLGKLMAGVHSPDGGALLVDGREVRYSAPRDALHDGITLIAQELALVPERTVLENVFLGVEGGTAGFASRKDLRERYEELSERSGLSVDPRARVGSLRVAAQQKVEILRALARGSKVIVMDEPTAALTRDEAGQLLQIIDQLRRQGTTIIYVSHFLHEVLDIADRTTILKDGRLVRTTMAMDETPDTLVQAMLGRAASVAFPERQRPKPDAPVVLAVDNLQRGPAVTGASFQIHAGEIVGIAGLVGSGRSELARLIFGADRPTGGKMFLHGQEVRFRSPRAAVRAGIAMLPESRKDQGLVVGATVRDNVLMAHRPTVSRWGIIQPSRASDVAERTLRDVGATAGRHTVPVSTLSGGNQQKVALGKWLVKRPELLIVDEPTRGVDVGAKRAIYELLIRYAAEGIAILLISSELEEVLGLAHRTLVMRRGEIVEQIDADDATEEVVMPMILGTGRKS
;
A
#
# COMPACT_ATOMS: atom_id res chain seq x y z
N MET A 1 50.58 -17.17 40.46
CA MET A 1 49.68 -16.08 40.02
C MET A 1 49.16 -16.46 38.66
N ASN A 2 47.88 -16.87 38.63
CA ASN A 2 47.23 -17.53 37.52
C ASN A 2 46.79 -16.50 36.46
N HIS A 3 47.15 -16.77 35.21
CA HIS A 3 46.41 -16.29 34.04
C HIS A 3 45.25 -17.27 33.78
N PRO A 4 44.01 -16.81 33.53
CA PRO A 4 42.97 -17.70 33.04
C PRO A 4 43.08 -17.84 31.52
N THR A 5 43.07 -19.09 31.11
CA THR A 5 43.12 -19.61 29.75
C THR A 5 41.84 -19.31 28.99
N SER A 6 41.99 -19.09 27.69
CA SER A 6 40.94 -19.00 26.67
C SER A 6 39.96 -20.18 26.70
N GLU A 7 38.70 -19.92 27.06
CA GLU A 7 37.59 -20.86 26.82
C GLU A 7 37.17 -20.80 25.34
N GLN A 8 37.45 -21.90 24.64
CA GLN A 8 36.85 -22.20 23.35
C GLN A 8 35.36 -22.43 23.55
N ILE A 9 34.54 -21.55 22.99
CA ILE A 9 33.10 -21.77 22.82
C ILE A 9 32.94 -22.87 21.76
N SER A 10 32.80 -24.11 22.21
CA SER A 10 32.37 -25.23 21.38
C SER A 10 30.88 -25.07 21.08
N LEU A 11 30.57 -24.51 19.90
CA LEU A 11 29.22 -24.51 19.35
C LEU A 11 28.85 -25.93 18.91
N ASP A 12 27.89 -26.49 19.63
CA ASP A 12 27.22 -27.76 19.33
C ASP A 12 26.70 -27.77 17.88
N ARG A 13 27.15 -28.76 17.11
CA ARG A 13 26.76 -28.99 15.70
C ARG A 13 25.55 -29.92 15.55
N SER A 14 24.75 -30.13 16.60
CA SER A 14 23.65 -31.09 16.56
C SER A 14 22.32 -30.49 17.01
N THR A 15 21.60 -29.82 16.10
CA THR A 15 20.13 -29.75 16.03
C THR A 15 19.71 -28.82 14.89
N THR A 16 19.69 -29.32 13.66
CA THR A 16 18.69 -28.82 12.71
C THR A 16 17.34 -29.34 13.22
N PRO A 17 16.38 -28.48 13.60
CA PRO A 17 15.04 -28.95 13.90
C PRO A 17 14.51 -29.65 12.65
N ARG A 18 14.07 -30.91 12.77
CA ARG A 18 13.58 -31.72 11.64
C ARG A 18 12.35 -31.12 10.92
N ASP A 19 11.79 -30.04 11.46
CA ASP A 19 10.56 -29.38 10.98
C ASP A 19 10.80 -28.15 10.09
N ASP A 20 12.02 -27.61 10.02
CA ASP A 20 12.32 -26.43 9.18
C ASP A 20 12.53 -26.84 7.71
N VAL A 21 11.75 -26.25 6.80
CA VAL A 21 11.86 -26.49 5.35
C VAL A 21 12.91 -25.61 4.69
N ILE A 22 13.09 -24.37 5.18
CA ILE A 22 14.10 -23.43 4.68
C ILE A 22 14.86 -22.86 5.87
N ILE A 23 16.19 -22.83 5.77
CA ILE A 23 17.08 -22.18 6.75
C ILE A 23 18.05 -21.28 6.01
N ALA A 24 17.94 -19.97 6.22
CA ALA A 24 18.90 -18.96 5.84
C ALA A 24 19.87 -18.72 7.00
N ARG A 25 21.18 -18.92 6.78
CA ARG A 25 22.23 -18.70 7.78
C ARG A 25 23.18 -17.60 7.33
N GLY A 26 23.27 -16.52 8.11
CA GLY A 26 24.17 -15.40 7.86
C GLY A 26 24.03 -14.79 6.45
N ILE A 27 22.81 -14.78 5.89
CA ILE A 27 22.59 -14.35 4.50
C ILE A 27 22.91 -12.86 4.36
N SER A 28 23.80 -12.56 3.42
CA SER A 28 24.18 -11.19 3.05
C SER A 28 23.94 -10.94 1.57
N LYS A 29 23.45 -9.75 1.24
CA LYS A 29 23.23 -9.35 -0.15
C LYS A 29 23.48 -7.87 -0.37
N ARG A 30 24.23 -7.55 -1.43
CA ARG A 30 24.56 -6.22 -1.89
C ARG A 30 24.03 -5.99 -3.30
N PHE A 31 23.49 -4.81 -3.53
CA PHE A 31 23.14 -4.31 -4.86
C PHE A 31 23.88 -3.00 -5.11
N GLY A 32 24.87 -3.02 -5.99
CA GLY A 32 25.77 -1.87 -6.20
C GLY A 32 26.43 -1.44 -4.89
N GLY A 33 26.22 -0.19 -4.48
CA GLY A 33 26.75 0.34 -3.21
C GLY A 33 25.94 0.01 -1.96
N VAL A 34 24.72 -0.51 -2.09
CA VAL A 34 23.78 -0.69 -0.97
C VAL A 34 23.83 -2.11 -0.42
N LEU A 35 24.06 -2.27 0.88
CA LEU A 35 23.94 -3.54 1.59
C LEU A 35 22.46 -3.75 1.94
N ALA A 36 21.78 -4.64 1.21
CA ALA A 36 20.35 -4.89 1.35
C ALA A 36 20.03 -5.94 2.43
N LEU A 37 20.96 -6.87 2.69
CA LEU A 37 20.91 -7.82 3.80
C LEU A 37 22.31 -7.95 4.40
N ASP A 38 22.38 -7.95 5.73
CA ASP A 38 23.60 -8.05 6.51
C ASP A 38 23.48 -9.19 7.53
N SER A 39 24.10 -10.33 7.21
CA SER A 39 24.23 -11.50 8.08
C SER A 39 22.89 -11.94 8.72
N VAL A 40 21.86 -12.13 7.90
CA VAL A 40 20.50 -12.45 8.36
C VAL A 40 20.31 -13.96 8.55
N ASP A 41 19.86 -14.35 9.75
CA ASP A 41 19.47 -15.72 10.10
C ASP A 41 17.94 -15.84 10.17
N VAL A 42 17.36 -16.77 9.41
CA VAL A 42 15.91 -17.06 9.43
C VAL A 42 15.68 -18.54 9.18
N SER A 43 14.77 -19.15 9.94
CA SER A 43 14.26 -20.48 9.64
C SER A 43 12.75 -20.46 9.45
N VAL A 44 12.26 -21.26 8.51
CA VAL A 44 10.85 -21.35 8.11
C VAL A 44 10.39 -22.77 8.33
N GLN A 45 9.35 -22.92 9.16
CA GLN A 45 8.76 -24.21 9.52
C GLN A 45 7.82 -24.71 8.43
N ARG A 46 7.84 -26.03 8.20
CA ARG A 46 6.94 -26.67 7.24
C ARG A 46 5.47 -26.52 7.65
N GLY A 47 4.60 -26.23 6.70
CA GLY A 47 3.14 -26.14 6.89
C GLY A 47 2.67 -24.94 7.72
N HIS A 48 3.56 -23.97 7.98
CA HIS A 48 3.24 -22.75 8.71
C HIS A 48 3.27 -21.54 7.78
N VAL A 49 2.62 -20.46 8.22
CA VAL A 49 2.75 -19.14 7.64
C VAL A 49 3.85 -18.39 8.39
N HIS A 50 4.93 -18.07 7.70
CA HIS A 50 6.03 -17.27 8.24
C HIS A 50 6.00 -15.87 7.63
N ALA A 51 5.68 -14.87 8.44
CA ALA A 51 5.64 -13.48 7.99
C ALA A 51 7.02 -12.82 8.05
N LEU A 52 7.43 -12.16 6.96
CA LEU A 52 8.57 -11.26 6.94
C LEU A 52 8.03 -9.82 7.02
N VAL A 53 8.37 -9.11 8.10
CA VAL A 53 7.85 -7.79 8.46
C VAL A 53 9.00 -6.81 8.64
N GLY A 54 8.77 -5.52 8.43
CA GLY A 54 9.82 -4.52 8.32
C GLY A 54 9.40 -3.32 7.48
N GLU A 55 10.09 -2.19 7.63
CA GLU A 55 9.86 -1.02 6.78
C GLU A 55 10.15 -1.33 5.30
N ASN A 56 9.67 -0.46 4.40
CA ASN A 56 10.11 -0.47 3.02
C ASN A 56 11.63 -0.30 2.95
N GLY A 57 12.30 -1.17 2.19
CA GLY A 57 13.76 -1.19 2.13
C GLY A 57 14.44 -2.00 3.24
N ALA A 58 13.72 -2.58 4.19
CA ALA A 58 14.31 -3.41 5.26
C ALA A 58 14.92 -4.74 4.80
N GLY A 59 14.76 -5.12 3.53
CA GLY A 59 15.33 -6.34 2.96
C GLY A 59 14.37 -7.54 2.85
N LYS A 60 13.08 -7.40 3.22
CA LYS A 60 12.09 -8.48 3.21
C LYS A 60 11.93 -9.18 1.85
N SER A 61 11.63 -8.41 0.81
CA SER A 61 11.49 -8.91 -0.56
C SER A 61 12.80 -9.46 -1.10
N THR A 62 13.95 -8.88 -0.70
CA THR A 62 15.27 -9.41 -1.04
C THR A 62 15.48 -10.79 -0.46
N LEU A 63 15.13 -10.99 0.82
CA LEU A 63 15.23 -12.27 1.51
C LEU A 63 14.31 -13.31 0.86
N GLY A 64 13.05 -12.96 0.59
CA GLY A 64 12.11 -13.84 -0.12
C GLY A 64 12.60 -14.22 -1.53
N LYS A 65 13.14 -13.27 -2.29
CA LYS A 65 13.70 -13.50 -3.63
C LYS A 65 14.95 -14.39 -3.60
N LEU A 66 15.76 -14.31 -2.55
CA LEU A 66 16.90 -15.20 -2.33
C LEU A 66 16.44 -16.64 -2.05
N MET A 67 15.43 -16.80 -1.18
CA MET A 67 14.84 -18.12 -0.89
C MET A 67 14.21 -18.77 -2.14
N ALA A 68 13.62 -17.96 -3.02
CA ALA A 68 13.05 -18.41 -4.29
C ALA A 68 14.03 -18.45 -5.49
N GLY A 69 15.34 -18.26 -5.25
CA GLY A 69 16.38 -18.39 -6.27
C GLY A 69 16.39 -17.31 -7.37
N VAL A 70 15.69 -16.19 -7.18
CA VAL A 70 15.73 -15.02 -8.07
C VAL A 70 17.07 -14.29 -7.96
N HIS A 71 17.65 -14.29 -6.77
CA HIS A 71 18.99 -13.76 -6.51
C HIS A 71 19.82 -14.82 -5.78
N SER A 72 21.13 -14.79 -5.96
CA SER A 72 22.07 -15.57 -5.16
C SER A 72 22.65 -14.71 -4.03
N PRO A 73 22.84 -15.26 -2.82
CA PRO A 73 23.47 -14.53 -1.71
C PRO A 73 24.94 -14.25 -2.00
N ASP A 74 25.45 -13.12 -1.49
CA ASP A 74 26.88 -12.78 -1.59
C ASP A 74 27.67 -13.36 -0.41
N GLY A 75 26.98 -13.70 0.68
CA GLY A 75 27.53 -14.39 1.86
C GLY A 75 26.44 -15.17 2.60
N GLY A 76 26.86 -16.12 3.43
CA GLY A 76 25.97 -17.04 4.14
C GLY A 76 25.61 -18.30 3.34
N ALA A 77 24.67 -19.09 3.86
CA ALA A 77 24.22 -20.34 3.27
C ALA A 77 22.70 -20.47 3.36
N LEU A 78 22.09 -21.02 2.30
CA LEU A 78 20.67 -21.38 2.27
C LEU A 78 20.57 -22.91 2.31
N LEU A 79 19.75 -23.45 3.22
CA LEU A 79 19.46 -24.86 3.30
C LEU A 79 17.98 -25.09 3.02
N VAL A 80 17.67 -26.11 2.23
CA VAL A 80 16.31 -26.56 1.93
C VAL A 80 16.23 -28.05 2.24
N ASP A 81 15.26 -28.44 3.07
CA ASP A 81 15.14 -29.81 3.58
C ASP A 81 16.47 -30.36 4.16
N GLY A 82 17.23 -29.48 4.85
CA GLY A 82 18.52 -29.80 5.47
C GLY A 82 19.70 -29.88 4.49
N ARG A 83 19.48 -29.77 3.18
CA ARG A 83 20.53 -29.74 2.15
C ARG A 83 20.91 -28.31 1.83
N GLU A 84 22.20 -27.98 1.86
CA GLU A 84 22.67 -26.68 1.38
C GLU A 84 22.43 -26.55 -0.13
N VAL A 85 21.83 -25.44 -0.53
CA VAL A 85 21.46 -25.13 -1.91
C VAL A 85 22.10 -23.83 -2.36
N ARG A 86 22.44 -23.77 -3.64
CA ARG A 86 22.86 -22.54 -4.31
C ARG A 86 22.10 -22.43 -5.62
N TYR A 87 21.08 -21.58 -5.62
CA TYR A 87 20.29 -21.32 -6.81
C TYR A 87 21.00 -20.33 -7.73
N SER A 88 21.05 -20.68 -9.01
CA SER A 88 21.56 -19.86 -10.10
C SER A 88 20.44 -19.18 -10.89
N ALA A 89 19.22 -19.75 -10.81
CA ALA A 89 18.01 -19.21 -11.41
C ALA A 89 16.76 -19.70 -10.67
N PRO A 90 15.60 -19.03 -10.82
CA PRO A 90 14.34 -19.42 -10.18
C PRO A 90 13.90 -20.86 -10.46
N ARG A 91 14.26 -21.41 -11.63
CA ARG A 91 13.97 -22.82 -11.98
C ARG A 91 14.57 -23.81 -10.99
N ASP A 92 15.72 -23.48 -10.39
CA ASP A 92 16.41 -24.36 -9.46
C ASP A 92 15.61 -24.48 -8.16
N ALA A 93 15.03 -23.36 -7.70
CA ALA A 93 14.13 -23.32 -6.54
C ALA A 93 12.79 -24.01 -6.83
N LEU A 94 12.26 -23.89 -8.06
CA LEU A 94 11.06 -24.62 -8.48
C LEU A 94 11.25 -26.15 -8.40
N HIS A 95 12.43 -26.67 -8.73
CA HIS A 95 12.73 -28.10 -8.57
C HIS A 95 12.68 -28.57 -7.11
N ASP A 96 13.01 -27.70 -6.17
CA ASP A 96 12.87 -27.95 -4.74
C ASP A 96 11.46 -27.62 -4.21
N GLY A 97 10.53 -27.25 -5.09
CA GLY A 97 9.13 -26.96 -4.75
C GLY A 97 8.90 -25.58 -4.14
N ILE A 98 9.76 -24.60 -4.43
CA ILE A 98 9.65 -23.23 -3.93
C ILE A 98 9.23 -22.30 -5.07
N THR A 99 8.08 -21.65 -4.95
CA THR A 99 7.57 -20.68 -5.93
C THR A 99 7.46 -19.27 -5.34
N LEU A 100 7.87 -18.27 -6.11
CA LEU A 100 7.62 -16.86 -5.82
C LEU A 100 6.37 -16.38 -6.56
N ILE A 101 5.44 -15.78 -5.82
CA ILE A 101 4.41 -14.90 -6.33
C ILE A 101 4.88 -13.47 -6.04
N ALA A 102 5.29 -12.77 -7.11
CA ALA A 102 5.84 -11.43 -7.02
C ALA A 102 4.74 -10.37 -6.83
N GLN A 103 5.15 -9.19 -6.37
CA GLN A 103 4.27 -8.02 -6.21
C GLN A 103 3.60 -7.59 -7.53
N GLU A 104 4.34 -7.64 -8.63
CA GLU A 104 3.78 -7.43 -9.97
C GLU A 104 3.39 -8.77 -10.57
N LEU A 105 2.14 -8.87 -11.05
CA LEU A 105 1.58 -10.09 -11.61
C LEU A 105 2.41 -10.55 -12.82
N ALA A 106 2.85 -11.81 -12.79
CA ALA A 106 3.71 -12.39 -13.80
C ALA A 106 2.89 -13.30 -14.74
N LEU A 107 1.70 -12.85 -15.14
CA LEU A 107 0.79 -13.58 -16.02
C LEU A 107 0.89 -13.08 -17.47
N VAL A 108 0.53 -13.93 -18.43
CA VAL A 108 0.43 -13.57 -19.85
C VAL A 108 -1.01 -13.13 -20.15
N PRO A 109 -1.29 -11.82 -20.32
CA PRO A 109 -2.67 -11.30 -20.31
C PRO A 109 -3.54 -11.83 -21.46
N GLU A 110 -2.91 -12.06 -22.63
CA GLU A 110 -3.59 -12.53 -23.84
C GLU A 110 -3.91 -14.03 -23.84
N ARG A 111 -3.39 -14.78 -22.85
CA ARG A 111 -3.63 -16.21 -22.71
C ARG A 111 -4.78 -16.48 -21.76
N THR A 112 -5.40 -17.64 -21.94
CA THR A 112 -6.46 -18.10 -21.05
C THR A 112 -5.92 -18.41 -19.65
N VAL A 113 -6.82 -18.45 -18.67
CA VAL A 113 -6.50 -18.90 -17.31
C VAL A 113 -5.87 -20.30 -17.34
N LEU A 114 -6.45 -21.23 -18.10
CA LEU A 114 -5.92 -22.60 -18.24
C LEU A 114 -4.46 -22.60 -18.72
N GLU A 115 -4.16 -21.83 -19.77
CA GLU A 115 -2.81 -21.74 -20.33
C GLU A 115 -1.84 -21.08 -19.35
N ASN A 116 -2.27 -20.07 -18.59
CA ASN A 116 -1.42 -19.43 -17.59
C ASN A 116 -1.08 -20.36 -16.42
N VAL A 117 -2.07 -21.12 -15.92
CA VAL A 117 -1.89 -22.03 -14.78
C VAL A 117 -0.88 -23.12 -15.08
N PHE A 118 -0.90 -23.69 -16.28
CA PHE A 118 0.01 -24.77 -16.66
C PHE A 118 1.26 -24.30 -17.40
N LEU A 119 1.49 -22.99 -17.53
CA LEU A 119 2.63 -22.45 -18.26
C LEU A 119 3.97 -22.93 -17.66
N GLY A 120 4.72 -23.70 -18.45
CA GLY A 120 5.99 -24.33 -18.09
C GLY A 120 5.86 -25.71 -17.41
N VAL A 121 4.64 -26.24 -17.23
CA VAL A 121 4.35 -27.58 -16.66
C VAL A 121 3.25 -28.31 -17.43
N GLU A 122 3.19 -28.07 -18.74
CA GLU A 122 2.20 -28.60 -19.68
C GLU A 122 2.32 -30.12 -19.92
N GLY A 123 3.21 -30.86 -19.23
CA GLY A 123 3.56 -32.25 -19.54
C GLY A 123 2.39 -33.24 -19.66
N GLY A 124 2.53 -34.18 -20.61
CA GLY A 124 1.61 -35.29 -20.97
C GLY A 124 2.36 -36.42 -21.71
N THR A 125 1.67 -37.47 -22.17
CA THR A 125 2.30 -38.58 -22.93
C THR A 125 2.98 -38.06 -24.20
N ALA A 126 4.26 -38.41 -24.41
CA ALA A 126 5.10 -37.93 -25.52
C ALA A 126 5.37 -36.40 -25.58
N GLY A 127 5.23 -35.68 -24.47
CA GLY A 127 5.70 -34.28 -24.36
C GLY A 127 4.66 -33.19 -24.66
N PHE A 128 3.42 -33.56 -24.99
CA PHE A 128 2.30 -32.61 -25.16
C PHE A 128 1.09 -33.09 -24.35
N ALA A 129 0.58 -32.29 -23.40
CA ALA A 129 -0.74 -32.54 -22.84
C ALA A 129 -1.83 -32.09 -23.81
N SER A 130 -2.89 -32.90 -23.93
CA SER A 130 -4.07 -32.46 -24.64
C SER A 130 -4.77 -31.33 -23.85
N ARG A 131 -5.52 -30.46 -24.54
CA ARG A 131 -6.35 -29.45 -23.85
C ARG A 131 -7.37 -30.08 -22.89
N LYS A 132 -7.78 -31.32 -23.16
CA LYS A 132 -8.68 -32.09 -22.29
C LYS A 132 -7.96 -32.47 -20.99
N ASP A 133 -6.72 -32.97 -21.09
CA ASP A 133 -5.92 -33.38 -19.93
C ASP A 133 -5.63 -32.18 -19.02
N LEU A 134 -5.27 -31.03 -19.59
CA LEU A 134 -5.05 -29.80 -18.82
C LEU A 134 -6.32 -29.34 -18.12
N ARG A 135 -7.49 -29.52 -18.76
CA ARG A 135 -8.78 -29.15 -18.16
C ARG A 135 -9.13 -30.06 -16.98
N GLU A 136 -8.95 -31.37 -17.10
CA GLU A 136 -9.18 -32.32 -16.00
C GLU A 136 -8.25 -32.01 -14.81
N ARG A 137 -6.96 -31.76 -15.09
CA ARG A 137 -6.00 -31.31 -14.07
C ARG A 137 -6.39 -29.99 -13.42
N TYR A 138 -6.95 -29.05 -14.20
CA TYR A 138 -7.44 -27.78 -13.67
C TYR A 138 -8.62 -27.96 -12.73
N GLU A 139 -9.56 -28.83 -13.09
CA GLU A 139 -10.74 -29.12 -12.29
C GLU A 139 -10.35 -29.77 -10.96
N GLU A 140 -9.47 -30.78 -10.98
CA GLU A 140 -8.92 -31.39 -9.75
C GLU A 140 -8.20 -30.35 -8.87
N LEU A 141 -7.39 -29.49 -9.49
CA LEU A 141 -6.67 -28.44 -8.79
C LEU A 141 -7.63 -27.41 -8.17
N SER A 142 -8.66 -27.02 -8.90
CA SER A 142 -9.67 -26.06 -8.47
C SER A 142 -10.47 -26.61 -7.28
N GLU A 143 -10.88 -27.88 -7.35
CA GLU A 143 -11.59 -28.56 -6.25
C GLU A 143 -10.72 -28.67 -5.00
N ARG A 144 -9.48 -29.17 -5.14
CA ARG A 144 -8.58 -29.37 -4.00
C ARG A 144 -8.19 -28.06 -3.33
N SER A 145 -7.93 -27.01 -4.11
CA SER A 145 -7.54 -25.69 -3.57
C SER A 145 -8.72 -24.82 -3.14
N GLY A 146 -9.96 -25.16 -3.52
CA GLY A 146 -11.12 -24.29 -3.36
C GLY A 146 -11.09 -23.03 -4.24
N LEU A 147 -10.13 -22.93 -5.15
CA LEU A 147 -9.96 -21.77 -6.03
C LEU A 147 -10.60 -22.03 -7.38
N SER A 148 -11.60 -21.22 -7.75
CA SER A 148 -12.23 -21.30 -9.07
C SER A 148 -12.17 -19.97 -9.81
N VAL A 149 -11.68 -20.03 -11.04
CA VAL A 149 -11.68 -18.96 -12.04
C VAL A 149 -12.07 -19.61 -13.37
N ASP A 150 -12.82 -18.93 -14.24
CA ASP A 150 -13.18 -19.50 -15.54
C ASP A 150 -11.91 -19.82 -16.35
N PRO A 151 -11.61 -21.11 -16.61
CA PRO A 151 -10.40 -21.51 -17.32
C PRO A 151 -10.38 -21.06 -18.79
N ARG A 152 -11.50 -20.61 -19.37
CA ARG A 152 -11.59 -20.06 -20.74
C ARG A 152 -11.39 -18.55 -20.81
N ALA A 153 -11.51 -17.84 -19.68
CA ALA A 153 -11.35 -16.39 -19.67
C ALA A 153 -9.90 -16.00 -19.97
N ARG A 154 -9.70 -14.89 -20.69
CA ARG A 154 -8.38 -14.29 -20.85
C ARG A 154 -7.97 -13.61 -19.56
N VAL A 155 -6.75 -13.85 -19.09
CA VAL A 155 -6.29 -13.31 -17.81
C VAL A 155 -6.34 -11.78 -17.78
N GLY A 156 -6.01 -11.10 -18.87
CA GLY A 156 -6.05 -9.64 -18.95
C GLY A 156 -7.44 -9.03 -18.80
N SER A 157 -8.52 -9.82 -18.94
CA SER A 157 -9.90 -9.38 -18.73
C SER A 157 -10.38 -9.54 -17.29
N LEU A 158 -9.60 -10.21 -16.44
CA LEU A 158 -9.95 -10.48 -15.05
C LEU A 158 -9.61 -9.27 -14.15
N ARG A 159 -10.38 -9.11 -13.07
CA ARG A 159 -10.00 -8.20 -11.97
C ARG A 159 -8.73 -8.69 -11.28
N VAL A 160 -7.99 -7.79 -10.64
CA VAL A 160 -6.71 -8.06 -9.96
C VAL A 160 -6.83 -9.23 -8.97
N ALA A 161 -7.87 -9.27 -8.13
CA ALA A 161 -8.09 -10.37 -7.19
C ALA A 161 -8.24 -11.74 -7.88
N ALA A 162 -8.88 -11.80 -9.04
CA ALA A 162 -9.00 -13.04 -9.82
C ALA A 162 -7.67 -13.40 -10.48
N GLN A 163 -6.87 -12.43 -10.93
CA GLN A 163 -5.51 -12.67 -11.43
C GLN A 163 -4.61 -13.25 -10.32
N GLN A 164 -4.75 -12.79 -9.07
CA GLN A 164 -4.03 -13.34 -7.92
C GLN A 164 -4.37 -14.83 -7.68
N LYS A 165 -5.64 -15.20 -7.82
CA LYS A 165 -6.05 -16.62 -7.75
C LYS A 165 -5.39 -17.46 -8.84
N VAL A 166 -5.22 -16.92 -10.05
CA VAL A 166 -4.52 -17.59 -11.15
C VAL A 166 -3.04 -17.79 -10.83
N GLU A 167 -2.36 -16.83 -10.21
CA GLU A 167 -0.97 -16.97 -9.74
C GLU A 167 -0.83 -18.10 -8.70
N ILE A 168 -1.76 -18.17 -7.74
CA ILE A 168 -1.77 -19.22 -6.72
C ILE A 168 -2.03 -20.58 -7.36
N LEU A 169 -3.03 -20.70 -8.24
CA LEU A 169 -3.30 -21.91 -9.00
C LEU A 169 -2.06 -22.35 -9.79
N ARG A 170 -1.36 -21.42 -10.45
CA ARG A 170 -0.11 -21.71 -11.17
C ARG A 170 0.98 -22.25 -10.25
N ALA A 171 1.16 -21.66 -9.06
CA ALA A 171 2.12 -22.15 -8.08
C ALA A 171 1.79 -23.58 -7.63
N LEU A 172 0.51 -23.87 -7.37
CA LEU A 172 0.05 -25.20 -6.95
C LEU A 172 0.16 -26.23 -8.09
N ALA A 173 -0.14 -25.84 -9.34
CA ALA A 173 0.01 -26.69 -10.52
C ALA A 173 1.47 -27.16 -10.75
N ARG A 174 2.44 -26.39 -10.25
CA ARG A 174 3.88 -26.73 -10.26
C ARG A 174 4.31 -27.63 -9.11
N GLY A 175 3.40 -28.01 -8.21
CA GLY A 175 3.71 -28.84 -7.05
C GLY A 175 4.46 -28.10 -5.94
N SER A 176 4.21 -26.79 -5.79
CA SER A 176 4.88 -25.98 -4.77
C SER A 176 4.57 -26.49 -3.35
N LYS A 177 5.61 -26.74 -2.57
CA LYS A 177 5.56 -27.03 -1.13
C LYS A 177 5.75 -25.77 -0.30
N VAL A 178 6.48 -24.79 -0.84
CA VAL A 178 6.69 -23.47 -0.26
C VAL A 178 6.27 -22.41 -1.27
N ILE A 179 5.45 -21.46 -0.84
CA ILE A 179 5.06 -20.30 -1.63
C ILE A 179 5.56 -19.04 -0.94
N VAL A 180 6.42 -18.28 -1.60
CA VAL A 180 6.83 -16.94 -1.17
C VAL A 180 5.87 -15.94 -1.82
N MET A 181 5.14 -15.18 -1.01
CA MET A 181 4.22 -14.14 -1.49
C MET A 181 4.77 -12.75 -1.15
N ASP A 182 5.09 -11.97 -2.16
CA ASP A 182 5.69 -10.63 -2.00
C ASP A 182 4.62 -9.53 -2.13
N GLU A 183 4.14 -9.01 -0.99
CA GLU A 183 3.09 -7.99 -0.89
C GLU A 183 1.81 -8.31 -1.70
N PRO A 184 1.19 -9.48 -1.52
CA PRO A 184 0.15 -9.98 -2.43
C PRO A 184 -1.19 -9.22 -2.32
N THR A 185 -1.35 -8.38 -1.31
CA THR A 185 -2.55 -7.57 -1.02
C THR A 185 -2.42 -6.10 -1.44
N ALA A 186 -1.22 -5.65 -1.86
CA ALA A 186 -0.94 -4.22 -2.05
C ALA A 186 -1.82 -3.52 -3.11
N ALA A 187 -2.37 -4.27 -4.06
CA ALA A 187 -3.26 -3.77 -5.11
C ALA A 187 -4.74 -4.16 -4.92
N LEU A 188 -5.07 -4.80 -3.80
CA LEU A 188 -6.41 -5.32 -3.52
C LEU A 188 -7.21 -4.35 -2.64
N THR A 189 -8.54 -4.44 -2.72
CA THR A 189 -9.42 -3.86 -1.71
C THR A 189 -9.39 -4.69 -0.42
N ARG A 190 -9.88 -4.14 0.70
CA ARG A 190 -9.90 -4.85 2.00
C ARG A 190 -10.67 -6.17 1.94
N ASP A 191 -11.81 -6.19 1.25
CA ASP A 191 -12.63 -7.39 1.09
C ASP A 191 -11.91 -8.46 0.25
N GLU A 192 -11.24 -8.03 -0.84
CA GLU A 192 -10.43 -8.92 -1.68
C GLU A 192 -9.20 -9.45 -0.96
N ALA A 193 -8.55 -8.61 -0.13
CA ALA A 193 -7.46 -9.02 0.74
C ALA A 193 -7.95 -10.06 1.76
N GLY A 194 -9.09 -9.84 2.42
CA GLY A 194 -9.70 -10.81 3.34
C GLY A 194 -9.99 -12.16 2.67
N GLN A 195 -10.50 -12.17 1.45
CA GLN A 195 -10.69 -13.41 0.67
C GLN A 195 -9.35 -14.11 0.37
N LEU A 196 -8.31 -13.36 0.05
CA LEU A 196 -6.97 -13.92 -0.17
C LEU A 196 -6.39 -14.52 1.12
N LEU A 197 -6.56 -13.87 2.26
CA LEU A 197 -6.11 -14.40 3.56
C LEU A 197 -6.82 -15.71 3.91
N GLN A 198 -8.12 -15.84 3.62
CA GLN A 198 -8.86 -17.11 3.78
C GLN A 198 -8.29 -18.22 2.90
N ILE A 199 -7.92 -17.91 1.66
CA ILE A 199 -7.27 -18.86 0.74
C ILE A 199 -5.92 -19.31 1.31
N ILE A 200 -5.12 -18.36 1.79
CA ILE A 200 -3.80 -18.63 2.41
C ILE A 200 -3.94 -19.58 3.60
N ASP A 201 -4.89 -19.32 4.50
CA ASP A 201 -5.17 -20.18 5.65
C ASP A 201 -5.61 -21.60 5.22
N GLN A 202 -6.45 -21.71 4.18
CA GLN A 202 -6.82 -23.01 3.63
C GLN A 202 -5.61 -23.78 3.09
N LEU A 203 -4.74 -23.13 2.30
CA LEU A 203 -3.53 -23.77 1.77
C LEU A 203 -2.56 -24.21 2.86
N ARG A 204 -2.43 -23.38 3.90
CA ARG A 204 -1.67 -23.72 5.11
C ARG A 204 -2.22 -24.97 5.78
N ARG A 205 -3.53 -25.06 6.01
CA ARG A 205 -4.19 -26.26 6.59
C ARG A 205 -3.99 -27.51 5.74
N GLN A 206 -3.78 -27.36 4.44
CA GLN A 206 -3.46 -28.44 3.51
C GLN A 206 -1.95 -28.81 3.51
N GLY A 207 -1.14 -28.18 4.36
CA GLY A 207 0.29 -28.45 4.53
C GLY A 207 1.22 -27.61 3.65
N THR A 208 0.69 -26.63 2.93
CA THR A 208 1.53 -25.70 2.14
C THR A 208 2.25 -24.74 3.09
N THR A 209 3.56 -24.57 2.92
CA THR A 209 4.32 -23.58 3.68
C THR A 209 4.23 -22.23 2.97
N ILE A 210 3.96 -21.16 3.71
CA ILE A 210 3.80 -19.83 3.11
C ILE A 210 4.78 -18.86 3.77
N ILE A 211 5.61 -18.21 2.96
CA ILE A 211 6.42 -17.08 3.40
C ILE A 211 5.68 -15.82 2.94
N TYR A 212 5.13 -15.08 3.89
CA TYR A 212 4.28 -13.93 3.63
C TYR A 212 5.05 -12.63 3.86
N VAL A 213 5.39 -11.91 2.80
CA VAL A 213 6.07 -10.62 2.92
C VAL A 213 5.04 -9.51 2.89
N SER A 214 4.94 -8.76 3.99
CA SER A 214 3.99 -7.65 4.08
C SER A 214 4.46 -6.56 5.04
N HIS A 215 3.89 -5.37 4.87
CA HIS A 215 3.97 -4.27 5.82
C HIS A 215 2.60 -3.95 6.45
N PHE A 216 1.54 -4.66 6.05
CA PHE A 216 0.19 -4.54 6.62
C PHE A 216 0.07 -5.44 7.85
N LEU A 217 0.15 -4.84 9.04
CA LEU A 217 0.32 -5.59 10.29
C LEU A 217 -0.92 -6.38 10.70
N HIS A 218 -2.12 -5.85 10.44
CA HIS A 218 -3.36 -6.59 10.71
C HIS A 218 -3.41 -7.89 9.90
N GLU A 219 -3.08 -7.84 8.62
CA GLU A 219 -3.04 -9.02 7.75
C GLU A 219 -2.03 -10.04 8.28
N VAL A 220 -0.84 -9.59 8.68
CA VAL A 220 0.19 -10.46 9.26
C VAL A 220 -0.31 -11.17 10.50
N LEU A 221 -0.91 -10.43 11.44
CA LEU A 221 -1.40 -10.99 12.71
C LEU A 221 -2.57 -11.95 12.52
N ASP A 222 -3.37 -11.76 11.47
CA ASP A 222 -4.52 -12.63 11.16
C ASP A 222 -4.11 -14.02 10.64
N ILE A 223 -2.99 -14.13 9.91
CA ILE A 223 -2.61 -15.40 9.24
C ILE A 223 -1.29 -16.02 9.70
N ALA A 224 -0.37 -15.24 10.28
CA ALA A 224 0.97 -15.72 10.55
C ALA A 224 1.01 -16.63 11.77
N ASP A 225 1.88 -17.63 11.72
CA ASP A 225 2.27 -18.42 12.88
C ASP A 225 3.50 -17.82 13.56
N ARG A 226 4.45 -17.38 12.73
CA ARG A 226 5.69 -16.74 13.15
C ARG A 226 5.95 -15.48 12.38
N THR A 227 6.61 -14.54 13.02
CA THR A 227 6.96 -13.26 12.45
C THR A 227 8.45 -13.03 12.60
N THR A 228 9.13 -12.76 11.49
CA THR A 228 10.51 -12.27 11.47
C THR A 228 10.49 -10.79 11.12
N ILE A 229 11.09 -9.99 11.98
CA ILE A 229 11.14 -8.54 11.82
C ILE A 229 12.53 -8.15 11.34
N LEU A 230 12.58 -7.49 10.18
CA LEU A 230 13.78 -6.95 9.56
C LEU A 230 13.79 -5.43 9.67
N LYS A 231 14.97 -4.87 9.93
CA LYS A 231 15.23 -3.43 9.91
C LYS A 231 16.61 -3.18 9.32
N ASP A 232 16.69 -2.27 8.35
CA ASP A 232 17.96 -1.87 7.71
C ASP A 232 18.81 -3.07 7.22
N GLY A 233 18.16 -4.11 6.68
CA GLY A 233 18.81 -5.31 6.19
C GLY A 233 19.26 -6.31 7.27
N ARG A 234 18.93 -6.07 8.54
CA ARG A 234 19.30 -6.93 9.68
C ARG A 234 18.07 -7.55 10.34
N LEU A 235 18.26 -8.73 10.92
CA LEU A 235 17.29 -9.36 11.79
C LEU A 235 17.19 -8.60 13.11
N VAL A 236 15.96 -8.20 13.48
CA VAL A 236 15.68 -7.64 14.81
C VAL A 236 15.30 -8.76 15.77
N ARG A 237 14.25 -9.54 15.43
CA ARG A 237 13.82 -10.73 16.17
C ARG A 237 12.92 -11.63 15.31
N THR A 238 12.75 -12.87 15.76
CA THR A 238 11.74 -13.81 15.26
C THR A 238 10.90 -14.31 16.44
N THR A 239 9.59 -14.15 16.36
CA THR A 239 8.63 -14.43 17.44
C THR A 239 7.43 -15.21 16.92
N MET A 240 6.62 -15.79 17.81
CA MET A 240 5.30 -16.28 17.44
C MET A 240 4.38 -15.09 17.18
N ALA A 241 3.53 -15.17 16.15
CA ALA A 241 2.65 -14.06 15.81
C ALA A 241 1.64 -13.74 16.93
N MET A 242 1.23 -14.76 17.69
CA MET A 242 0.33 -14.60 18.85
C MET A 242 0.93 -13.79 20.01
N ASP A 243 2.25 -13.66 20.06
CA ASP A 243 2.96 -12.86 21.07
C ASP A 243 3.17 -11.40 20.61
N GLU A 244 2.67 -11.06 19.42
CA GLU A 244 2.82 -9.74 18.81
C GLU A 244 1.48 -9.02 18.72
N THR A 245 1.56 -7.70 18.76
CA THR A 245 0.46 -6.76 18.54
C THR A 245 0.89 -5.80 17.43
N PRO A 246 -0.04 -5.04 16.83
CA PRO A 246 0.34 -4.00 15.87
C PRO A 246 1.43 -3.08 16.44
N ASP A 247 1.27 -2.64 17.69
CA ASP A 247 2.20 -1.73 18.37
C ASP A 247 3.61 -2.34 18.55
N THR A 248 3.70 -3.60 19.00
CA THR A 248 4.99 -4.26 19.22
C THR A 248 5.73 -4.53 17.91
N LEU A 249 4.99 -4.80 16.82
CA LEU A 249 5.54 -4.94 15.48
C LEU A 249 6.05 -3.59 14.96
N VAL A 250 5.24 -2.53 15.03
CA VAL A 250 5.69 -1.19 14.59
C VAL A 250 6.91 -0.75 15.40
N GLN A 251 6.90 -0.95 16.72
CA GLN A 251 8.04 -0.59 17.57
C GLN A 251 9.33 -1.30 17.14
N ALA A 252 9.25 -2.57 16.77
CA ALA A 252 10.38 -3.34 16.29
C ALA A 252 10.89 -2.88 14.93
N MET A 253 9.96 -2.56 14.01
CA MET A 253 10.27 -2.07 12.67
C MET A 253 10.94 -0.69 12.72
N LEU A 254 10.45 0.21 13.58
CA LEU A 254 10.92 1.60 13.65
C LEU A 254 12.03 1.81 14.70
N GLY A 255 12.15 0.94 15.70
CA GLY A 255 13.08 1.08 16.83
C GLY A 255 12.64 2.11 17.88
N ARG A 256 11.36 2.47 17.93
CA ARG A 256 10.75 3.41 18.90
C ARG A 256 9.29 3.02 19.15
N ALA A 257 8.79 3.17 20.37
CA ALA A 257 7.38 2.94 20.68
C ALA A 257 6.52 3.79 19.75
N ALA A 258 5.66 3.14 18.98
CA ALA A 258 4.89 3.79 17.94
C ALA A 258 3.43 3.84 18.34
N SER A 259 3.10 4.72 19.27
CA SER A 259 1.94 5.53 18.96
C SER A 259 2.39 6.46 17.83
N VAL A 260 1.79 6.37 16.65
CA VAL A 260 1.85 7.51 15.74
C VAL A 260 1.00 8.58 16.42
N ALA A 261 1.60 9.27 17.39
CA ALA A 261 0.96 10.41 18.02
C ALA A 261 0.58 11.36 16.88
N PHE A 262 -0.73 11.52 16.66
CA PHE A 262 -1.23 12.49 15.72
C PHE A 262 -0.68 13.85 16.13
N PRO A 263 -0.15 14.64 15.19
CA PRO A 263 0.37 15.94 15.54
C PRO A 263 -0.77 16.81 16.09
N GLU A 264 -0.44 17.69 17.02
CA GLU A 264 -1.45 18.53 17.66
C GLU A 264 -2.10 19.46 16.61
N ARG A 265 -3.43 19.39 16.52
CA ARG A 265 -4.22 20.21 15.60
C ARG A 265 -4.50 21.58 16.21
N GLN A 266 -4.29 22.64 15.44
CA GLN A 266 -4.66 24.00 15.85
C GLN A 266 -6.12 24.24 15.49
N ARG A 267 -6.97 24.54 16.49
CA ARG A 267 -8.38 24.86 16.21
C ARG A 267 -8.47 26.09 15.29
N PRO A 268 -9.34 26.06 14.27
CA PRO A 268 -9.65 27.23 13.47
C PRO A 268 -10.13 28.38 14.37
N LYS A 269 -9.93 29.62 13.90
CA LYS A 269 -10.46 30.79 14.61
C LYS A 269 -12.00 30.70 14.65
N PRO A 270 -12.66 31.08 15.76
CA PRO A 270 -14.12 31.03 15.85
C PRO A 270 -14.85 31.83 14.77
N ASP A 271 -14.22 32.87 14.23
CA ASP A 271 -14.73 33.75 13.17
C ASP A 271 -14.17 33.41 11.77
N ALA A 272 -13.54 32.25 11.60
CA ALA A 272 -12.99 31.83 10.31
C ALA A 272 -14.08 31.79 9.23
N PRO A 273 -13.88 32.45 8.07
CA PRO A 273 -14.90 32.50 7.03
C PRO A 273 -15.10 31.13 6.38
N VAL A 274 -16.32 30.88 5.91
CA VAL A 274 -16.63 29.70 5.09
C VAL A 274 -15.90 29.81 3.75
N VAL A 275 -15.06 28.83 3.45
CA VAL A 275 -14.37 28.71 2.16
C VAL A 275 -15.26 27.99 1.17
N LEU A 276 -15.78 26.82 1.55
CA LEU A 276 -16.69 26.02 0.72
C LEU A 276 -17.99 25.77 1.47
N ALA A 277 -19.12 26.02 0.82
CA ALA A 277 -20.41 25.49 1.21
C ALA A 277 -20.97 24.60 0.10
N VAL A 278 -21.40 23.40 0.47
CA VAL A 278 -22.04 22.43 -0.41
C VAL A 278 -23.48 22.28 0.05
N ASP A 279 -24.42 22.44 -0.89
CA ASP A 279 -25.86 22.37 -0.61
C ASP A 279 -26.51 21.33 -1.54
N ASN A 280 -26.92 20.21 -0.93
CA ASN A 280 -27.64 19.11 -1.54
C ASN A 280 -27.01 18.64 -2.87
N LEU A 281 -25.68 18.51 -2.90
CA LEU A 281 -24.95 18.13 -4.11
C LEU A 281 -25.22 16.67 -4.46
N GLN A 282 -25.50 16.42 -5.75
CA GLN A 282 -25.99 15.12 -6.21
C GLN A 282 -25.26 14.62 -7.46
N ARG A 283 -25.14 13.30 -7.59
CA ARG A 283 -24.72 12.60 -8.79
C ARG A 283 -25.27 11.16 -8.81
N GLY A 284 -26.47 11.01 -9.37
CA GLY A 284 -27.11 9.71 -9.51
C GLY A 284 -27.12 8.93 -8.19
N PRO A 285 -26.83 7.62 -8.18
CA PRO A 285 -26.80 6.84 -6.94
C PRO A 285 -25.49 7.02 -6.13
N ALA A 286 -24.47 7.67 -6.68
CA ALA A 286 -23.16 7.77 -6.03
C ALA A 286 -23.13 8.84 -4.94
N VAL A 287 -23.84 9.96 -5.15
CA VAL A 287 -24.06 11.01 -4.16
C VAL A 287 -25.51 11.45 -4.27
N THR A 288 -26.29 11.29 -3.20
CA THR A 288 -27.75 11.46 -3.21
C THR A 288 -28.22 12.78 -2.60
N GLY A 289 -27.34 13.49 -1.90
CA GLY A 289 -27.63 14.82 -1.34
C GLY A 289 -26.65 15.22 -0.24
N ALA A 290 -25.42 15.57 -0.60
CA ALA A 290 -24.42 16.00 0.38
C ALA A 290 -24.56 17.50 0.70
N SER A 291 -24.63 17.85 1.99
CA SER A 291 -24.65 19.23 2.48
C SER A 291 -23.68 19.41 3.65
N PHE A 292 -22.75 20.36 3.54
CA PHE A 292 -21.77 20.67 4.58
C PHE A 292 -21.02 21.98 4.26
N GLN A 293 -20.23 22.46 5.22
CA GLN A 293 -19.38 23.63 5.05
C GLN A 293 -17.96 23.33 5.51
N ILE A 294 -16.98 24.05 4.96
CA ILE A 294 -15.58 24.02 5.40
C ILE A 294 -15.12 25.46 5.60
N HIS A 295 -14.57 25.74 6.77
CA HIS A 295 -14.02 27.05 7.14
C HIS A 295 -12.53 27.17 6.81
N ALA A 296 -12.04 28.40 6.71
CA ALA A 296 -10.62 28.66 6.49
C ALA A 296 -9.77 28.07 7.63
N GLY A 297 -8.76 27.28 7.27
CA GLY A 297 -7.89 26.57 8.22
C GLY A 297 -8.53 25.37 8.91
N GLU A 298 -9.76 24.98 8.54
CA GLU A 298 -10.41 23.78 9.03
C GLU A 298 -10.03 22.56 8.18
N ILE A 299 -9.76 21.45 8.86
CA ILE A 299 -9.70 20.10 8.28
C ILE A 299 -11.03 19.42 8.57
N VAL A 300 -11.82 19.17 7.53
CA VAL A 300 -13.06 18.38 7.60
C VAL A 300 -12.77 16.99 7.05
N GLY A 301 -13.01 15.97 7.86
CA GLY A 301 -12.79 14.57 7.50
C GLY A 301 -14.06 13.90 7.01
N ILE A 302 -13.99 13.02 6.00
CA ILE A 302 -15.12 12.18 5.60
C ILE A 302 -14.83 10.72 5.96
N ALA A 303 -15.60 10.19 6.89
CA ALA A 303 -15.57 8.80 7.31
C ALA A 303 -16.73 8.02 6.66
N GLY A 304 -16.46 6.80 6.19
CA GLY A 304 -17.48 5.96 5.54
C GLY A 304 -16.89 4.72 4.90
N LEU A 305 -17.72 3.68 4.69
CA LEU A 305 -17.27 2.45 4.03
C LEU A 305 -16.79 2.71 2.60
N VAL A 306 -16.03 1.79 2.04
CA VAL A 306 -15.73 1.78 0.60
C VAL A 306 -17.05 1.75 -0.19
N GLY A 307 -17.14 2.58 -1.23
CA GLY A 307 -18.36 2.74 -2.01
C GLY A 307 -19.46 3.60 -1.35
N SER A 308 -19.17 4.27 -0.23
CA SER A 308 -20.11 5.22 0.40
C SER A 308 -20.29 6.53 -0.39
N GLY A 309 -19.45 6.80 -1.39
CA GLY A 309 -19.53 7.99 -2.25
C GLY A 309 -18.48 9.08 -1.96
N ARG A 310 -17.51 8.82 -1.06
CA ARG A 310 -16.52 9.82 -0.58
C ARG A 310 -15.68 10.40 -1.72
N SER A 311 -15.02 9.53 -2.47
CA SER A 311 -14.18 9.91 -3.61
C SER A 311 -15.01 10.51 -4.75
N GLU A 312 -16.23 10.03 -4.96
CA GLU A 312 -17.17 10.60 -5.93
C GLU A 312 -17.59 12.02 -5.55
N LEU A 313 -17.83 12.30 -4.27
CA LEU A 313 -18.12 13.64 -3.75
C LEU A 313 -16.92 14.58 -3.96
N ALA A 314 -15.70 14.14 -3.63
CA ALA A 314 -14.49 14.92 -3.90
C ALA A 314 -14.32 15.24 -5.39
N ARG A 315 -14.53 14.26 -6.27
CA ARG A 315 -14.45 14.44 -7.73
C ARG A 315 -15.52 15.39 -8.27
N LEU A 316 -16.71 15.41 -7.69
CA LEU A 316 -17.77 16.38 -8.01
C LEU A 316 -17.34 17.80 -7.63
N ILE A 317 -16.84 18.00 -6.41
CA ILE A 317 -16.38 19.30 -5.93
C ILE A 317 -15.24 19.83 -6.80
N PHE A 318 -14.32 18.97 -7.20
CA PHE A 318 -13.21 19.32 -8.07
C PHE A 318 -13.60 19.50 -9.56
N GLY A 319 -14.85 19.19 -9.93
CA GLY A 319 -15.32 19.29 -11.32
C GLY A 319 -14.71 18.24 -12.26
N ALA A 320 -14.17 17.15 -11.71
CA ALA A 320 -13.76 15.97 -12.47
C ALA A 320 -14.99 15.19 -12.97
N ASP A 321 -16.06 15.20 -12.18
CA ASP A 321 -17.37 14.67 -12.53
C ASP A 321 -18.44 15.79 -12.51
N ARG A 322 -19.59 15.55 -13.16
CA ARG A 322 -20.67 16.55 -13.25
C ARG A 322 -21.79 16.25 -12.26
N PRO A 323 -22.22 17.24 -11.46
CA PRO A 323 -23.37 17.07 -10.58
C PRO A 323 -24.68 17.05 -11.39
N THR A 324 -25.63 16.22 -10.93
CA THR A 324 -27.00 16.16 -11.45
C THR A 324 -27.94 17.13 -10.73
N GLY A 325 -27.57 17.61 -9.54
CA GLY A 325 -28.35 18.53 -8.72
C GLY A 325 -27.50 19.17 -7.61
N GLY A 326 -28.10 20.10 -6.87
CA GLY A 326 -27.45 20.84 -5.79
C GLY A 326 -26.60 22.03 -6.26
N LYS A 327 -26.00 22.70 -5.27
CA LYS A 327 -25.20 23.91 -5.46
C LYS A 327 -23.92 23.85 -4.63
N MET A 328 -22.92 24.61 -5.08
CA MET A 328 -21.69 24.84 -4.34
C MET A 328 -21.43 26.34 -4.31
N PHE A 329 -20.90 26.82 -3.19
CA PHE A 329 -20.51 28.19 -3.00
C PHE A 329 -19.05 28.23 -2.55
N LEU A 330 -18.22 28.99 -3.26
CA LEU A 330 -16.84 29.25 -2.89
C LEU A 330 -16.76 30.71 -2.44
N HIS A 331 -16.35 30.95 -1.19
CA HIS A 331 -16.38 32.28 -0.57
C HIS A 331 -17.74 33.01 -0.73
N GLY A 332 -18.83 32.26 -0.56
CA GLY A 332 -20.20 32.76 -0.68
C GLY A 332 -20.69 32.97 -2.12
N GLN A 333 -19.86 32.78 -3.15
CA GLN A 333 -20.26 32.89 -4.55
C GLN A 333 -20.63 31.53 -5.13
N GLU A 334 -21.79 31.40 -5.76
CA GLU A 334 -22.22 30.15 -6.39
C GLU A 334 -21.24 29.78 -7.54
N VAL A 335 -20.70 28.57 -7.48
CA VAL A 335 -19.74 28.05 -8.47
C VAL A 335 -20.22 26.74 -9.07
N ARG A 336 -19.92 26.56 -10.36
CA ARG A 336 -20.18 25.29 -11.07
C ARG A 336 -19.00 24.93 -11.96
N PHE A 337 -18.15 24.02 -11.48
CA PHE A 337 -16.99 23.56 -12.23
C PHE A 337 -17.39 22.50 -13.26
N ARG A 338 -17.01 22.72 -14.52
CA ARG A 338 -17.21 21.77 -15.63
C ARG A 338 -15.94 21.03 -16.02
N SER A 339 -14.83 21.30 -15.32
CA SER A 339 -13.55 20.63 -15.51
C SER A 339 -12.64 20.87 -14.30
N PRO A 340 -11.68 19.97 -14.02
CA PRO A 340 -10.65 20.17 -12.99
C PRO A 340 -9.88 21.49 -13.15
N ARG A 341 -9.60 21.90 -14.39
CA ARG A 341 -8.89 23.16 -14.67
C ARG A 341 -9.67 24.39 -14.18
N ALA A 342 -10.99 24.34 -14.18
CA ALA A 342 -11.81 25.44 -13.67
C ALA A 342 -11.72 25.54 -12.14
N ALA A 343 -11.77 24.41 -11.44
CA ALA A 343 -11.61 24.34 -9.98
C ALA A 343 -10.21 24.83 -9.56
N VAL A 344 -9.15 24.41 -10.26
CA VAL A 344 -7.77 24.87 -10.00
C VAL A 344 -7.60 26.38 -10.18
N ARG A 345 -8.24 26.99 -11.20
CA ARG A 345 -8.20 28.45 -11.38
C ARG A 345 -8.92 29.18 -10.25
N ALA A 346 -9.97 28.58 -9.71
CA ALA A 346 -10.72 29.09 -8.57
C ALA A 346 -10.05 28.77 -7.22
N GLY A 347 -8.81 28.23 -7.19
CA GLY A 347 -8.10 28.01 -5.94
C GLY A 347 -8.35 26.66 -5.27
N ILE A 348 -9.02 25.71 -5.94
CA ILE A 348 -9.21 24.35 -5.42
C ILE A 348 -8.12 23.41 -5.94
N ALA A 349 -7.48 22.67 -5.03
CA ALA A 349 -6.52 21.61 -5.34
C ALA A 349 -7.08 20.24 -4.94
N MET A 350 -6.65 19.17 -5.62
CA MET A 350 -7.04 17.81 -5.30
C MET A 350 -5.87 16.83 -5.41
N LEU A 351 -5.59 16.10 -4.34
CA LEU A 351 -4.79 14.89 -4.35
C LEU A 351 -5.76 13.70 -4.48
N PRO A 352 -5.77 12.98 -5.62
CA PRO A 352 -6.70 11.86 -5.83
C PRO A 352 -6.19 10.56 -5.19
N GLU A 353 -7.13 9.63 -4.95
CA GLU A 353 -6.88 8.29 -4.37
C GLU A 353 -5.74 7.52 -5.09
N SER A 354 -5.77 7.44 -6.43
CA SER A 354 -4.70 6.77 -7.18
C SER A 354 -3.59 7.76 -7.53
N ARG A 355 -2.51 7.73 -6.73
CA ARG A 355 -1.30 8.51 -7.00
C ARG A 355 -0.68 8.21 -8.37
N LYS A 356 -0.67 6.94 -8.80
CA LYS A 356 0.01 6.50 -10.03
C LYS A 356 -0.82 6.82 -11.28
N ASP A 357 -2.14 6.66 -11.22
CA ASP A 357 -2.99 6.82 -12.40
C ASP A 357 -3.50 8.25 -12.56
N GLN A 358 -3.65 9.00 -11.46
CA GLN A 358 -4.33 10.30 -11.44
C GLN A 358 -3.49 11.42 -10.82
N GLY A 359 -2.58 11.10 -9.88
CA GLY A 359 -1.82 12.10 -9.13
C GLY A 359 -0.52 12.56 -9.81
N LEU A 360 0.22 11.61 -10.41
CA LEU A 360 1.58 11.78 -10.92
C LEU A 360 1.73 11.21 -12.34
N VAL A 361 2.62 11.83 -13.11
CA VAL A 361 3.17 11.24 -14.34
C VAL A 361 4.46 10.54 -13.97
N VAL A 362 4.36 9.25 -13.64
CA VAL A 362 5.44 8.45 -13.02
C VAL A 362 6.74 8.44 -13.83
N GLY A 363 6.65 8.40 -15.17
CA GLY A 363 7.81 8.43 -16.06
C GLY A 363 8.43 9.83 -16.28
N ALA A 364 7.74 10.89 -15.86
CA ALA A 364 8.25 12.26 -15.99
C ALA A 364 9.10 12.65 -14.78
N THR A 365 9.86 13.74 -14.92
CA THR A 365 10.74 14.21 -13.86
C THR A 365 9.97 14.74 -12.65
N VAL A 366 10.61 14.78 -11.49
CA VAL A 366 10.07 15.42 -10.28
C VAL A 366 9.68 16.87 -10.56
N ARG A 367 10.55 17.63 -11.23
CA ARG A 367 10.29 19.01 -11.64
C ARG A 367 9.03 19.12 -12.51
N ASP A 368 8.88 18.26 -13.51
CA ASP A 368 7.72 18.33 -14.40
C ASP A 368 6.42 18.04 -13.66
N ASN A 369 6.44 17.09 -12.72
CA ASN A 369 5.30 16.76 -11.87
C ASN A 369 4.91 17.93 -10.96
N VAL A 370 5.88 18.55 -10.30
CA VAL A 370 5.66 19.74 -9.44
C VAL A 370 5.06 20.90 -10.25
N LEU A 371 5.58 21.16 -11.44
CA LEU A 371 5.17 22.33 -12.23
C LEU A 371 3.89 22.10 -13.05
N MET A 372 3.43 20.86 -13.19
CA MET A 372 2.36 20.49 -14.14
C MET A 372 1.07 21.28 -13.93
N ALA A 373 0.66 21.49 -12.68
CA ALA A 373 -0.58 22.23 -12.37
C ALA A 373 -0.45 23.74 -12.58
N HIS A 374 0.78 24.27 -12.59
CA HIS A 374 1.05 25.70 -12.55
C HIS A 374 2.08 26.17 -13.60
N ARG A 375 2.20 25.49 -14.74
CA ARG A 375 3.15 25.86 -15.81
C ARG A 375 3.18 27.35 -16.19
N PRO A 376 2.07 28.11 -16.20
CA PRO A 376 2.11 29.54 -16.47
C PRO A 376 2.99 30.36 -15.51
N THR A 377 3.21 29.92 -14.27
CA THR A 377 4.02 30.67 -13.28
C THR A 377 5.52 30.65 -13.57
N VAL A 378 5.96 29.70 -14.40
CA VAL A 378 7.35 29.49 -14.81
C VAL A 378 7.57 29.67 -16.30
N SER A 379 6.55 30.18 -17.01
CA SER A 379 6.57 30.36 -18.46
C SER A 379 6.48 31.83 -18.84
N ARG A 380 7.19 32.23 -19.90
CA ARG A 380 7.08 33.55 -20.53
C ARG A 380 6.71 33.35 -22.01
N TRP A 381 5.65 34.01 -22.48
CA TRP A 381 5.11 33.82 -23.83
C TRP A 381 4.81 32.35 -24.20
N GLY A 382 4.43 31.53 -23.20
CA GLY A 382 4.18 30.09 -23.39
C GLY A 382 5.41 29.19 -23.36
N ILE A 383 6.62 29.75 -23.22
CA ILE A 383 7.88 29.01 -23.15
C ILE A 383 8.34 28.90 -21.70
N ILE A 384 8.62 27.68 -21.23
CA ILE A 384 9.12 27.41 -19.88
C ILE A 384 10.53 27.98 -19.73
N GLN A 385 10.77 28.72 -18.64
CA GLN A 385 12.08 29.26 -18.29
C GLN A 385 12.83 28.26 -17.39
N PRO A 386 13.93 27.63 -17.85
CA PRO A 386 14.56 26.51 -17.13
C PRO A 386 15.09 26.84 -15.73
N SER A 387 15.66 28.04 -15.53
CA SER A 387 16.16 28.49 -14.23
C SER A 387 15.01 28.62 -13.23
N ARG A 388 13.97 29.39 -13.60
CA ARG A 388 12.78 29.59 -12.79
C ARG A 388 12.04 28.28 -12.48
N ALA A 389 11.96 27.37 -13.44
CA ALA A 389 11.38 26.05 -13.26
C ALA A 389 12.14 25.22 -12.21
N SER A 390 13.47 25.29 -12.24
CA SER A 390 14.33 24.56 -11.29
C SER A 390 14.22 25.18 -9.88
N ASP A 391 14.27 26.51 -9.78
CA ASP A 391 14.12 27.22 -8.50
C ASP A 391 12.79 26.90 -7.79
N VAL A 392 11.68 26.90 -8.55
CA VAL A 392 10.36 26.57 -8.01
C VAL A 392 10.31 25.12 -7.56
N ALA A 393 10.82 24.18 -8.36
CA ALA A 393 10.82 22.77 -7.99
C ALA A 393 11.65 22.52 -6.71
N GLU A 394 12.84 23.10 -6.60
CA GLU A 394 13.70 22.93 -5.41
C GLU A 394 13.09 23.54 -4.16
N ARG A 395 12.45 24.71 -4.27
CA ARG A 395 11.71 25.32 -3.14
C ARG A 395 10.57 24.42 -2.72
N THR A 396 9.72 24.01 -3.65
CA THR A 396 8.58 23.13 -3.36
C THR A 396 9.02 21.82 -2.70
N LEU A 397 10.08 21.17 -3.18
CA LEU A 397 10.58 19.93 -2.59
C LEU A 397 11.08 20.12 -1.15
N ARG A 398 11.71 21.26 -0.86
CA ARG A 398 12.10 21.61 0.52
C ARG A 398 10.88 21.85 1.40
N ASP A 399 9.89 22.58 0.90
CA ASP A 399 8.68 22.92 1.67
C ASP A 399 7.91 21.65 2.06
N VAL A 400 7.80 20.67 1.15
CA VAL A 400 7.16 19.38 1.45
C VAL A 400 8.08 18.34 2.11
N GLY A 401 9.36 18.66 2.29
CA GLY A 401 10.37 17.75 2.84
C GLY A 401 10.52 16.46 2.02
N ALA A 402 10.48 16.56 0.68
CA ALA A 402 10.67 15.45 -0.25
C ALA A 402 12.14 15.27 -0.60
N THR A 403 12.66 14.07 -0.37
CA THR A 403 14.05 13.70 -0.70
C THR A 403 14.09 13.07 -2.09
N ALA A 404 14.52 13.85 -3.09
CA ALA A 404 14.61 13.40 -4.48
C ALA A 404 16.04 13.27 -5.03
N GLY A 405 17.06 13.71 -4.28
CA GLY A 405 18.44 13.82 -4.73
C GLY A 405 18.65 14.93 -5.78
N ARG A 406 17.91 14.88 -6.89
CA ARG A 406 17.81 15.94 -7.92
C ARG A 406 16.39 16.03 -8.45
N HIS A 407 15.91 17.24 -8.75
CA HIS A 407 14.56 17.43 -9.30
C HIS A 407 14.42 16.96 -10.77
N THR A 408 15.52 16.56 -11.43
CA THR A 408 15.53 16.08 -12.83
C THR A 408 15.38 14.57 -12.96
N VAL A 409 15.37 13.82 -11.86
CA VAL A 409 15.16 12.36 -11.92
C VAL A 409 13.67 12.03 -12.16
N PRO A 410 13.36 10.89 -12.78
CA PRO A 410 11.99 10.41 -12.88
C PRO A 410 11.36 10.21 -11.50
N VAL A 411 10.07 10.51 -11.35
CA VAL A 411 9.37 10.31 -10.06
C VAL A 411 9.33 8.83 -9.66
N SER A 412 9.36 7.91 -10.62
CA SER A 412 9.42 6.46 -10.39
C SER A 412 10.59 6.00 -9.51
N THR A 413 11.68 6.77 -9.43
CA THR A 413 12.86 6.40 -8.63
C THR A 413 12.72 6.77 -7.16
N LEU A 414 11.64 7.48 -6.77
CA LEU A 414 11.39 7.92 -5.40
C LEU A 414 10.62 6.85 -4.61
N SER A 415 10.80 6.82 -3.28
CA SER A 415 9.94 6.03 -2.39
C SER A 415 8.48 6.52 -2.41
N GLY A 416 7.53 5.65 -2.05
CA GLY A 416 6.10 5.98 -2.05
C GLY A 416 5.76 7.27 -1.27
N GLY A 417 6.34 7.44 -0.08
CA GLY A 417 6.17 8.67 0.71
C GLY A 417 6.73 9.92 0.03
N ASN A 418 7.88 9.83 -0.64
CA ASN A 418 8.44 10.96 -1.39
C ASN A 418 7.63 11.26 -2.66
N GLN A 419 7.11 10.24 -3.35
CA GLN A 419 6.17 10.43 -4.46
C GLN A 419 4.92 11.19 -3.99
N GLN A 420 4.38 10.81 -2.83
CA GLN A 420 3.21 11.47 -2.25
C GLN A 420 3.47 12.93 -1.87
N LYS A 421 4.63 13.21 -1.27
CA LYS A 421 5.06 14.58 -0.99
C LYS A 421 5.22 15.41 -2.26
N VAL A 422 5.76 14.83 -3.34
CA VAL A 422 5.83 15.50 -4.66
C VAL A 422 4.43 15.78 -5.21
N ALA A 423 3.50 14.83 -5.10
CA ALA A 423 2.13 15.00 -5.54
C ALA A 423 1.39 16.11 -4.77
N LEU A 424 1.61 16.20 -3.45
CA LEU A 424 1.15 17.30 -2.61
C LEU A 424 1.83 18.63 -2.99
N GLY A 425 3.15 18.61 -3.17
CA GLY A 425 3.96 19.78 -3.49
C GLY A 425 3.53 20.49 -4.76
N LYS A 426 3.09 19.73 -5.78
CA LYS A 426 2.51 20.27 -7.02
C LYS A 426 1.46 21.35 -6.74
N TRP A 427 0.63 21.15 -5.71
CA TRP A 427 -0.47 22.05 -5.39
C TRP A 427 -0.06 23.29 -4.59
N LEU A 428 1.18 23.37 -4.14
CA LEU A 428 1.68 24.47 -3.30
C LEU A 428 2.52 25.48 -4.06
N VAL A 429 2.88 25.16 -5.30
CA VAL A 429 3.49 26.15 -6.22
C VAL A 429 2.64 27.42 -6.28
N LYS A 430 1.30 27.27 -6.20
CA LYS A 430 0.38 28.35 -5.88
C LYS A 430 -0.51 27.90 -4.73
N ARG A 431 -0.47 28.62 -3.61
CA ARG A 431 -1.27 28.33 -2.43
C ARG A 431 -2.78 28.19 -2.79
N PRO A 432 -3.42 27.04 -2.51
CA PRO A 432 -4.85 26.86 -2.73
C PRO A 432 -5.67 27.46 -1.57
N GLU A 433 -6.94 27.74 -1.85
CA GLU A 433 -7.95 28.12 -0.86
C GLU A 433 -8.55 26.88 -0.22
N LEU A 434 -8.81 25.84 -1.03
CA LEU A 434 -9.30 24.53 -0.62
C LEU A 434 -8.37 23.43 -1.16
N LEU A 435 -7.95 22.53 -0.28
CA LEU A 435 -7.20 21.33 -0.63
C LEU A 435 -8.04 20.08 -0.31
N ILE A 436 -8.40 19.31 -1.34
CA ILE A 436 -9.05 18.01 -1.19
C ILE A 436 -7.96 16.95 -1.20
N VAL A 437 -7.91 16.09 -0.18
CA VAL A 437 -6.96 14.98 -0.10
C VAL A 437 -7.70 13.66 0.06
N ASP A 438 -7.58 12.80 -0.94
CA ASP A 438 -8.26 11.52 -1.03
C ASP A 438 -7.23 10.39 -0.87
N GLU A 439 -7.36 9.64 0.23
CA GLU A 439 -6.46 8.57 0.68
C GLU A 439 -4.98 9.03 0.71
N PRO A 440 -4.64 10.13 1.42
CA PRO A 440 -3.34 10.80 1.32
C PRO A 440 -2.14 9.94 1.74
N THR A 441 -2.35 8.88 2.51
CA THR A 441 -1.30 8.00 3.03
C THR A 441 -1.33 6.59 2.45
N ARG A 442 -2.16 6.34 1.43
CA ARG A 442 -2.28 5.01 0.83
C ARG A 442 -0.97 4.55 0.21
N GLY A 443 -0.49 3.39 0.67
CA GLY A 443 0.77 2.78 0.21
C GLY A 443 2.00 3.63 0.55
N VAL A 444 1.93 4.39 1.64
CA VAL A 444 3.03 5.14 2.27
C VAL A 444 3.39 4.46 3.59
N ASP A 445 4.69 4.35 3.88
CA ASP A 445 5.18 3.77 5.13
C ASP A 445 4.81 4.61 6.36
N VAL A 446 4.80 3.98 7.54
CA VAL A 446 4.39 4.61 8.81
C VAL A 446 5.20 5.87 9.14
N GLY A 447 6.49 5.91 8.81
CA GLY A 447 7.35 7.08 9.04
C GLY A 447 6.95 8.27 8.16
N ALA A 448 6.66 8.02 6.89
CA ALA A 448 6.22 9.02 5.94
C ALA A 448 4.77 9.45 6.13
N LYS A 449 3.88 8.61 6.71
CA LYS A 449 2.52 9.00 7.12
C LYS A 449 2.57 10.21 8.06
N ARG A 450 3.38 10.15 9.13
CA ARG A 450 3.53 11.26 10.07
C ARG A 450 3.98 12.56 9.40
N ALA A 451 4.93 12.48 8.48
CA ALA A 451 5.39 13.67 7.75
C ALA A 451 4.28 14.29 6.88
N ILE A 452 3.37 13.47 6.33
CA ILE A 452 2.20 13.95 5.59
C ILE A 452 1.20 14.59 6.56
N TYR A 453 0.99 14.02 7.75
CA TYR A 453 0.11 14.58 8.79
C TYR A 453 0.57 15.96 9.24
N GLU A 454 1.84 16.09 9.60
CA GLU A 454 2.44 17.37 10.00
C GLU A 454 2.30 18.42 8.89
N LEU A 455 2.41 18.00 7.63
CA LEU A 455 2.25 18.85 6.46
C LEU A 455 0.80 19.31 6.28
N LEU A 456 -0.19 18.43 6.44
CA LEU A 456 -1.61 18.79 6.36
C LEU A 456 -2.02 19.74 7.50
N ILE A 457 -1.60 19.45 8.73
CA ILE A 457 -1.87 20.31 9.89
C ILE A 457 -1.24 21.69 9.71
N ARG A 458 0.00 21.75 9.21
CA ARG A 458 0.66 23.03 8.91
C ARG A 458 -0.13 23.84 7.86
N TYR A 459 -0.63 23.21 6.81
CA TYR A 459 -1.43 23.89 5.78
C TYR A 459 -2.75 24.39 6.31
N ALA A 460 -3.41 23.61 7.16
CA ALA A 460 -4.59 24.07 7.87
C ALA A 460 -4.27 25.28 8.77
N ALA A 461 -3.20 25.20 9.58
CA ALA A 461 -2.76 26.29 10.45
C ALA A 461 -2.40 27.58 9.67
N GLU A 462 -1.88 27.45 8.44
CA GLU A 462 -1.63 28.58 7.56
C GLU A 462 -2.92 29.22 7.03
N GLY A 463 -4.07 28.52 7.10
CA GLY A 463 -5.40 29.00 6.73
C GLY A 463 -6.01 28.31 5.51
N ILE A 464 -5.42 27.23 5.01
CA ILE A 464 -5.98 26.44 3.89
C ILE A 464 -7.12 25.58 4.42
N ALA A 465 -8.29 25.62 3.78
CA ALA A 465 -9.37 24.68 4.08
C ALA A 465 -9.03 23.30 3.51
N ILE A 466 -9.24 22.24 4.28
CA ILE A 466 -8.90 20.86 3.86
C ILE A 466 -10.10 19.95 3.96
N LEU A 467 -10.37 19.22 2.88
CA LEU A 467 -11.29 18.08 2.89
C LEU A 467 -10.46 16.79 2.86
N LEU A 468 -10.44 16.06 3.97
CA LEU A 468 -9.70 14.81 4.15
C LEU A 468 -10.62 13.61 3.95
N ILE A 469 -10.27 12.72 3.02
CA ILE A 469 -10.93 11.43 2.84
C ILE A 469 -9.90 10.35 3.10
N SER A 470 -10.22 9.43 4.01
CA SER A 470 -9.37 8.28 4.31
C SER A 470 -10.19 7.06 4.69
N SER A 471 -9.75 5.90 4.22
CA SER A 471 -10.32 4.59 4.57
C SER A 471 -9.88 4.13 5.95
N GLU A 472 -8.82 4.73 6.50
CA GLU A 472 -8.36 4.53 7.86
C GLU A 472 -9.11 5.50 8.79
N LEU A 473 -10.06 5.01 9.57
CA LEU A 473 -10.89 5.86 10.44
C LEU A 473 -10.04 6.65 11.44
N GLU A 474 -9.01 6.03 12.03
CA GLU A 474 -8.08 6.68 12.94
C GLU A 474 -7.41 7.91 12.32
N GLU A 475 -7.08 7.89 11.02
CA GLU A 475 -6.51 9.03 10.31
C GLU A 475 -7.50 10.19 10.20
N VAL A 476 -8.78 9.89 9.96
CA VAL A 476 -9.85 10.89 9.94
C VAL A 476 -10.00 11.51 11.33
N LEU A 477 -10.15 10.68 12.37
CA LEU A 477 -10.38 11.14 13.75
C LEU A 477 -9.17 11.87 14.34
N GLY A 478 -7.96 11.46 13.96
CA GLY A 478 -6.71 12.05 14.43
C GLY A 478 -6.45 13.44 13.86
N LEU A 479 -6.85 13.70 12.60
CA LEU A 479 -6.50 14.93 11.88
C LEU A 479 -7.66 15.92 11.72
N ALA A 480 -8.90 15.44 11.65
CA ALA A 480 -10.04 16.29 11.39
C ALA A 480 -10.39 17.14 12.62
N HIS A 481 -10.88 18.34 12.37
CA HIS A 481 -11.56 19.20 13.35
C HIS A 481 -13.04 18.85 13.47
N ARG A 482 -13.59 18.30 12.38
CA ARG A 482 -14.97 17.81 12.29
C ARG A 482 -15.05 16.65 11.30
N THR A 483 -15.82 15.63 11.66
CA THR A 483 -15.99 14.40 10.89
C THR A 483 -17.40 14.34 10.31
N LEU A 484 -17.48 14.20 8.99
CA LEU A 484 -18.70 13.93 8.23
C LEU A 484 -18.84 12.42 8.06
N VAL A 485 -19.93 11.85 8.56
CA VAL A 485 -20.21 10.43 8.35
C VAL A 485 -20.98 10.27 7.05
N MET A 486 -20.39 9.59 6.07
CA MET A 486 -20.99 9.36 4.77
C MET A 486 -21.44 7.90 4.62
N ARG A 487 -22.71 7.71 4.22
CA ARG A 487 -23.32 6.39 4.02
C ARG A 487 -24.24 6.43 2.80
N ARG A 488 -23.98 5.55 1.83
CA ARG A 488 -24.81 5.38 0.61
C ARG A 488 -25.08 6.70 -0.13
N GLY A 489 -24.05 7.54 -0.28
CA GLY A 489 -24.15 8.79 -1.04
C GLY A 489 -24.63 10.02 -0.25
N GLU A 490 -24.93 9.87 1.04
CA GLU A 490 -25.47 10.93 1.91
C GLU A 490 -24.54 11.18 3.11
N ILE A 491 -24.45 12.44 3.54
CA ILE A 491 -23.85 12.79 4.84
C ILE A 491 -24.93 12.63 5.89
N VAL A 492 -24.80 11.61 6.73
CA VAL A 492 -25.83 11.24 7.71
C VAL A 492 -25.63 11.89 9.07
N GLU A 493 -24.41 12.36 9.37
CA GLU A 493 -24.07 13.02 10.64
C GLU A 493 -22.83 13.91 10.47
N GLN A 494 -22.70 14.94 11.31
CA GLN A 494 -21.49 15.77 11.43
C GLN A 494 -21.09 15.88 12.90
N ILE A 495 -19.86 15.50 13.23
CA ILE A 495 -19.42 15.35 14.62
C ILE A 495 -18.13 16.12 14.82
N ASP A 496 -18.07 16.96 15.85
CA ASP A 496 -16.86 17.69 16.20
C ASP A 496 -15.78 16.74 16.74
N ALA A 497 -14.51 17.11 16.55
CA ALA A 497 -13.38 16.22 16.86
C ALA A 497 -13.24 15.81 18.33
N ASP A 498 -13.87 16.55 19.26
CA ASP A 498 -13.85 16.21 20.68
C ASP A 498 -14.83 15.05 21.00
N ASP A 499 -15.88 14.89 20.18
CA ASP A 499 -16.93 13.86 20.34
C ASP A 499 -16.78 12.70 19.34
N ALA A 500 -15.96 12.89 18.30
CA ALA A 500 -15.73 11.91 17.24
C ALA A 500 -14.74 10.81 17.68
N THR A 501 -15.24 9.83 18.43
CA THR A 501 -14.50 8.59 18.72
C THR A 501 -14.88 7.46 17.75
N GLU A 502 -14.04 6.44 17.66
CA GLU A 502 -14.33 5.27 16.83
C GLU A 502 -15.64 4.59 17.25
N GLU A 503 -15.88 4.46 18.56
CA GLU A 503 -17.10 3.88 19.13
C GLU A 503 -18.37 4.64 18.75
N VAL A 504 -18.27 5.96 18.55
CA VAL A 504 -19.39 6.82 18.13
C VAL A 504 -19.58 6.74 16.61
N VAL A 505 -18.50 6.82 15.84
CA VAL A 505 -18.56 6.97 14.38
C VAL A 505 -18.83 5.63 13.67
N MET A 506 -18.25 4.52 14.14
CA MET A 506 -18.37 3.21 13.49
C MET A 506 -19.82 2.69 13.38
N PRO A 507 -20.66 2.74 14.42
CA PRO A 507 -22.06 2.33 14.31
C PRO A 507 -22.86 3.17 13.30
N MET A 508 -22.52 4.45 13.15
CA MET A 508 -23.17 5.34 12.18
C MET A 508 -22.76 5.01 10.74
N ILE A 509 -21.48 4.71 10.51
CA ILE A 509 -20.97 4.22 9.23
C ILE A 509 -21.69 2.90 8.84
N LEU A 510 -21.80 1.96 9.78
CA LEU A 510 -22.42 0.65 9.57
C LEU A 510 -23.95 0.71 9.49
N GLY A 511 -24.57 1.78 9.99
CA GLY A 511 -26.03 1.92 10.06
C GLY A 511 -26.67 1.05 11.16
N THR A 512 -25.90 0.70 12.20
CA THR A 512 -26.32 -0.14 13.33
C THR A 512 -26.62 0.68 14.60
N GLY A 513 -26.36 1.99 14.59
CA GLY A 513 -26.66 2.89 15.72
C GLY A 513 -28.16 3.08 15.98
N ARG A 514 -28.56 3.05 17.26
CA ARG A 514 -29.93 3.37 17.70
C ARG A 514 -30.29 4.78 17.26
N LYS A 515 -31.44 4.93 16.59
CA LYS A 515 -32.12 6.23 16.51
C LYS A 515 -32.43 6.68 17.93
N SER A 516 -31.85 7.79 18.36
CA SER A 516 -32.33 8.59 19.50
C SER A 516 -33.62 9.31 19.12
#